data_AF-A0A938PLM4-F1
#
_entry.id   AF-A0A938PLM4-F1
#
_cell.length_a   1.000
_cell.length_b   1.000
_cell.length_c   1.000
_cell.angle_alpha   90.00
_cell.angle_beta   90.00
_cell.angle_gamma   90.00
#
_symmetry.space_group_name_H-M   'P 1'
#
loop_
_entity.id
_entity.type
_entity.pdbx_description
1 polymer ?
#
loop_
_entity_poly.entity_id
_entity_poly.type
_entity_poly.pdbx_seq_one_letter_code
_entity_poly.pdbx_strand_id
1 'polypeptide(L)'
;MSTPASEPGPDPVAEAAMLLLRSPRWSVSDVLEMLEIGDTEFRRLVEADALLARVLEARQNGVVFNGVVERQCSVCGEVFSTATFRDHCGAPRCLQVSRLRRA
;
A
#
# COMPACT_ATOMS: atom_id res chain seq x y z
N MET A 1 3.65 11.45 34.40
CA MET A 1 4.05 10.52 33.32
C MET A 1 2.94 10.57 32.28
N SER A 2 3.14 11.35 31.23
CA SER A 2 2.13 11.55 30.18
C SER A 2 2.29 10.44 29.15
N THR A 3 1.27 9.60 29.01
CA THR A 3 1.19 8.61 27.93
C THR A 3 1.16 9.36 26.60
N PRO A 4 2.02 9.05 25.61
CA PRO A 4 1.85 9.61 24.28
C PRO A 4 0.51 9.11 23.74
N ALA A 5 -0.34 10.05 23.30
CA ALA A 5 -1.55 9.72 22.55
C ALA A 5 -1.11 8.93 21.32
N SER A 6 -1.48 7.65 21.26
CA SER A 6 -1.32 6.83 20.08
C SER A 6 -1.97 7.57 18.92
N GLU A 7 -1.18 7.93 17.90
CA GLU A 7 -1.73 8.40 16.63
C GLU A 7 -2.81 7.40 16.17
N PRO A 8 -3.96 7.86 15.66
CA PRO A 8 -4.96 6.94 15.13
C PRO A 8 -4.29 6.16 14.00
N GLY A 9 -4.01 4.88 14.25
CA GLY A 9 -3.52 3.97 13.23
C GLY A 9 -4.53 3.90 12.06
N PRO A 10 -4.09 3.43 10.88
CA PRO A 10 -4.97 3.29 9.73
C PRO A 10 -6.21 2.47 10.10
N ASP A 11 -7.37 2.87 9.57
CA ASP A 11 -8.63 2.15 9.79
C ASP A 11 -8.45 0.69 9.29
N PRO A 12 -8.61 -0.32 10.16
CA PRO A 12 -8.36 -1.71 9.78
C PRO A 12 -9.28 -2.18 8.64
N VAL A 13 -10.48 -1.59 8.51
CA VAL A 13 -11.41 -1.88 7.43
C VAL A 13 -10.90 -1.28 6.11
N ALA A 14 -10.35 -0.06 6.14
CA ALA A 14 -9.71 0.54 4.97
C ALA A 14 -8.49 -0.27 4.51
N GLU A 15 -7.65 -0.73 5.44
CA GLU A 15 -6.49 -1.57 5.13
C GLU A 15 -6.91 -2.91 4.52
N ALA A 16 -7.92 -3.56 5.09
CA ALA A 16 -8.47 -4.80 4.55
C ALA A 16 -9.05 -4.59 3.14
N ALA A 17 -9.87 -3.55 2.94
CA ALA A 17 -10.43 -3.20 1.64
C ALA A 17 -9.32 -2.94 0.61
N MET A 18 -8.26 -2.22 0.99
CA MET A 18 -7.11 -1.94 0.14
C MET A 18 -6.41 -3.24 -0.30
N LEU A 19 -6.16 -4.17 0.61
CA LEU A 19 -5.49 -5.44 0.31
C LEU A 19 -6.33 -6.31 -0.62
N LEU A 20 -7.64 -6.38 -0.38
CA LEU A 20 -8.55 -7.22 -1.14
C LEU A 20 -8.77 -6.67 -2.56
N LEU A 21 -8.95 -5.35 -2.69
CA LEU A 21 -9.21 -4.67 -3.97
C LEU A 21 -7.99 -4.58 -4.88
N ARG A 22 -6.77 -4.86 -4.37
CA ARG A 22 -5.57 -5.04 -5.21
C ARG A 22 -5.62 -6.30 -6.07
N SER A 23 -6.42 -7.29 -5.66
CA SER A 23 -6.62 -8.51 -6.43
C SER A 23 -7.80 -8.35 -7.40
N PRO A 24 -7.63 -8.65 -8.70
CA PRO A 24 -8.74 -8.61 -9.64
C PRO A 24 -9.76 -9.75 -9.41
N ARG A 25 -9.49 -10.71 -8.52
CA ARG A 25 -10.33 -11.90 -8.29
C ARG A 25 -11.66 -11.59 -7.60
N TRP A 26 -11.73 -10.54 -6.79
CA TRP A 26 -12.88 -10.23 -5.94
C TRP A 26 -13.60 -9.01 -6.44
N SER A 27 -14.88 -9.09 -6.81
CA SER A 27 -15.65 -7.90 -7.21
C SER A 27 -15.70 -6.86 -6.08
N VAL A 28 -16.01 -5.59 -6.37
CA VAL A 28 -16.14 -4.58 -5.29
C VAL A 28 -17.25 -5.01 -4.34
N SER A 29 -18.38 -5.50 -4.88
CA SER A 29 -19.50 -6.02 -4.08
C SER A 29 -19.09 -7.18 -3.17
N ASP A 30 -18.28 -8.12 -3.66
CA ASP A 30 -17.81 -9.26 -2.86
C ASP A 30 -16.95 -8.78 -1.67
N VAL A 31 -16.14 -7.73 -1.89
CA VAL A 31 -15.33 -7.14 -0.83
C VAL A 31 -16.19 -6.44 0.20
N LEU A 32 -17.23 -5.70 -0.22
CA LEU A 32 -18.16 -5.04 0.71
C LEU A 32 -18.93 -6.06 1.55
N GLU A 33 -19.40 -7.14 0.93
CA GLU A 33 -20.09 -8.23 1.63
C GLU A 33 -19.17 -8.92 2.64
N MET A 34 -17.93 -9.24 2.25
CA MET A 34 -16.96 -9.89 3.13
C MET A 34 -16.49 -9.02 4.29
N LEU A 35 -16.46 -7.70 4.12
CA LEU A 35 -16.14 -6.74 5.18
C LEU A 35 -17.36 -6.30 5.98
N GLU A 36 -18.56 -6.78 5.62
CA GLU A 36 -19.83 -6.43 6.25
C GLU A 36 -20.12 -4.91 6.27
N ILE A 37 -19.67 -4.19 5.24
CA ILE A 37 -19.87 -2.73 5.10
C ILE A 37 -20.78 -2.36 3.93
N GLY A 38 -21.51 -1.26 4.08
CA GLY A 38 -22.35 -0.72 3.00
C GLY A 38 -21.65 0.31 2.11
N ASP A 39 -22.23 0.64 0.96
CA ASP A 39 -21.68 1.61 0.00
C ASP A 39 -21.37 2.99 0.61
N THR A 40 -22.23 3.46 1.53
CA THR A 40 -22.05 4.76 2.18
C THR A 40 -20.80 4.79 3.07
N GLU A 41 -20.56 3.70 3.79
CA GLU A 41 -19.40 3.53 4.65
C GLU A 41 -18.13 3.38 3.81
N PHE A 42 -18.19 2.53 2.78
CA PHE A 42 -17.09 2.37 1.84
C PHE A 42 -16.69 3.69 1.17
N ARG A 43 -17.66 4.52 0.78
CA ARG A 43 -17.37 5.85 0.20
C ARG A 43 -16.62 6.74 1.21
N ARG A 44 -16.99 6.71 2.49
CA ARG A 44 -16.26 7.45 3.53
C ARG A 44 -14.83 6.93 3.71
N LEU A 45 -14.64 5.61 3.67
CA LEU A 45 -13.29 5.01 3.75
C LEU A 45 -12.43 5.44 2.55
N VAL A 46 -13.00 5.45 1.34
CA VAL A 46 -12.32 5.91 0.12
C VAL A 46 -11.97 7.40 0.18
N GLU A 47 -12.87 8.24 0.72
CA GLU A 47 -12.62 9.67 0.91
C GLU A 47 -11.54 9.95 1.98
N ALA A 48 -11.46 9.09 3.00
CA ALA A 48 -10.50 9.22 4.10
C ALA A 48 -9.11 8.64 3.77
N ASP A 49 -9.03 7.61 2.93
CA ASP A 49 -7.78 6.90 2.60
C ASP A 49 -7.39 7.07 1.12
N ALA A 50 -6.39 7.92 0.88
CA ALA A 50 -5.89 8.22 -0.45
C ALA A 50 -5.27 6.99 -1.16
N LEU A 51 -4.76 5.99 -0.43
CA LEU A 51 -4.25 4.76 -1.03
C LEU A 51 -5.40 3.87 -1.50
N LEU A 52 -6.46 3.73 -0.70
CA LEU A 52 -7.67 3.01 -1.08
C LEU A 52 -8.32 3.63 -2.32
N ALA A 53 -8.39 4.96 -2.40
CA ALA A 53 -8.87 5.67 -3.58
C ALA A 53 -8.06 5.33 -4.85
N ARG A 54 -6.73 5.31 -4.74
CA ARG A 54 -5.83 4.95 -5.86
C ARG A 54 -5.94 3.49 -6.27
N VAL A 55 -6.16 2.58 -5.32
CA VAL A 55 -6.44 1.17 -5.63
C VAL A 55 -7.73 1.06 -6.46
N LEU A 56 -8.77 1.77 -6.06
CA LEU A 56 -10.07 1.75 -6.75
C LEU A 56 -9.95 2.34 -8.16
N GLU A 57 -9.26 3.45 -8.33
CA GLU A 57 -8.99 4.08 -9.62
C GLU A 57 -8.20 3.15 -10.56
N ALA A 58 -7.10 2.56 -10.06
CA ALA A 58 -6.31 1.61 -10.85
C ALA A 58 -7.16 0.43 -11.31
N ARG A 59 -8.04 -0.05 -10.43
CA ARG A 59 -8.96 -1.14 -10.73
C ARG A 59 -9.99 -0.78 -11.81
N GLN A 60 -10.59 0.41 -11.73
CA GLN A 60 -11.50 0.91 -12.78
C GLN A 60 -10.82 1.01 -14.14
N ASN A 61 -9.52 1.34 -14.15
CA ASN A 61 -8.70 1.43 -15.36
C ASN A 61 -8.12 0.08 -15.82
N GLY A 62 -8.43 -1.04 -15.13
CA GLY A 62 -7.90 -2.37 -15.47
C GLY A 62 -6.39 -2.53 -15.19
N VAL A 63 -5.82 -1.68 -14.35
CA VAL A 63 -4.40 -1.67 -14.00
C VAL A 63 -4.20 -2.30 -12.62
N VAL A 64 -3.17 -3.14 -12.47
CA VAL A 64 -2.84 -3.74 -11.18
C VAL A 64 -2.19 -2.69 -10.27
N PHE A 65 -2.83 -2.38 -9.14
CA PHE A 65 -2.24 -1.50 -8.15
C PHE A 65 -1.16 -2.21 -7.33
N ASN A 66 0.08 -2.03 -7.75
CA ASN A 66 1.24 -2.64 -7.10
C ASN A 66 1.63 -1.98 -5.76
N GLY A 67 0.91 -0.94 -5.32
CA GLY A 67 1.16 -0.19 -4.07
C GLY A 67 2.63 0.10 -3.86
N VAL A 68 3.15 0.88 -4.80
CA VAL A 68 4.53 1.33 -4.77
C VAL A 68 4.71 2.20 -3.54
N VAL A 69 5.48 1.73 -2.56
CA VAL A 69 5.81 2.48 -1.35
C VAL A 69 7.11 3.24 -1.59
N GLU A 70 7.15 4.49 -1.15
CA GLU A 70 8.41 5.24 -1.10
C GLU A 70 9.24 4.71 0.07
N ARG A 71 10.50 4.38 -0.22
CA ARG A 71 11.48 3.92 0.76
C ARG A 71 12.78 4.69 0.54
N GLN A 72 13.59 4.77 1.58
CA GLN A 72 14.94 5.30 1.46
C GLN A 72 15.93 4.16 1.17
N CYS A 73 16.83 4.38 0.20
CA CYS A 73 17.84 3.40 -0.17
C CYS A 73 18.89 3.24 0.92
N SER A 74 19.10 2.00 1.39
CA SER A 74 20.10 1.66 2.41
C SER A 74 21.56 1.79 1.96
N VAL A 75 21.81 2.14 0.69
CA VAL A 75 23.14 2.28 0.09
C VAL A 75 23.49 3.72 -0.25
N CYS A 76 22.62 4.42 -0.99
CA CYS A 76 22.89 5.80 -1.42
C CYS A 76 22.05 6.86 -0.69
N GLY A 77 21.09 6.46 0.16
CA GLY A 77 20.23 7.40 0.88
C GLY A 77 19.14 8.06 0.05
N GLU A 78 19.11 7.82 -1.27
CA GLU A 78 18.07 8.36 -2.17
C GLU A 78 16.71 7.72 -1.91
N VAL A 79 15.66 8.54 -2.05
CA VAL A 79 14.27 8.06 -1.99
C VAL A 79 13.94 7.34 -3.30
N PHE A 80 13.29 6.19 -3.20
CA PHE A 80 12.85 5.42 -4.36
C PHE A 80 11.52 4.73 -4.08
N SER A 81 10.71 4.57 -5.11
CA SER A 81 9.44 3.87 -5.03
C SER A 81 9.64 2.39 -5.38
N THR A 82 9.15 1.47 -4.54
CA THR A 82 9.21 0.02 -4.81
C THR A 82 7.90 -0.67 -4.49
N ALA A 83 7.51 -1.61 -5.36
CA ALA A 83 6.39 -2.53 -5.12
C ALA A 83 6.83 -3.84 -4.44
N THR A 84 8.11 -3.95 -4.10
CA THR A 84 8.72 -5.16 -3.50
C THR A 84 9.44 -4.80 -2.20
N PHE A 85 9.70 -5.79 -1.35
CA PHE A 85 10.49 -5.66 -0.11
C PHE A 85 12.00 -5.39 -0.34
N ARG A 86 12.33 -4.64 -1.39
CA ARG A 86 13.70 -4.20 -1.68
C ARG A 86 14.04 -2.99 -0.80
N ASP A 87 15.25 -2.99 -0.26
CA ASP A 87 15.81 -1.92 0.60
C ASP A 87 16.78 -1.00 -0.16
N HIS A 88 17.01 -1.24 -1.45
CA HIS A 88 17.89 -0.45 -2.31
C HIS A 88 17.19 0.04 -3.59
N CYS A 89 17.60 1.21 -4.10
CA CYS A 89 16.97 1.88 -5.24
C CYS A 89 17.13 1.18 -6.60
N GLY A 90 17.97 0.14 -6.67
CA GLY A 90 18.20 -0.61 -7.91
C GLY A 90 19.19 0.04 -8.88
N ALA A 91 19.71 1.24 -8.60
CA ALA A 91 20.82 1.81 -9.36
C ALA A 91 22.01 0.83 -9.42
N PRO A 92 22.77 0.76 -10.53
CA PRO A 92 23.80 -0.28 -10.74
C PRO A 92 24.77 -0.43 -9.56
N ARG A 93 25.25 0.69 -9.02
CA ARG A 93 26.13 0.72 -7.84
C ARG A 93 25.46 0.16 -6.59
N CYS A 94 24.20 0.54 -6.33
CA CYS A 94 23.46 0.07 -5.15
C CYS A 94 23.08 -1.41 -5.25
N LEU A 95 22.74 -1.88 -6.45
CA LEU A 95 22.48 -3.29 -6.72
C LEU A 95 23.73 -4.16 -6.46
N GLN A 96 24.91 -3.68 -6.90
CA GLN A 96 26.17 -4.40 -6.68
C GLN A 96 26.50 -4.52 -5.19
N VAL A 97 26.35 -3.43 -4.42
CA VAL A 97 26.57 -3.44 -2.96
C VAL A 97 25.57 -4.35 -2.24
N SER A 98 24.28 -4.31 -2.58
CA SER A 98 23.28 -5.20 -1.95
C SER A 98 23.51 -6.67 -2.26
N ARG A 99 24.09 -7.02 -3.42
CA ARG A 99 24.50 -8.39 -3.73
C ARG A 99 25.66 -8.87 -2.86
N LEU A 100 26.66 -8.01 -2.64
CA LEU A 100 27.81 -8.33 -1.79
C LEU A 100 27.42 -8.52 -0.31
N ARG A 101 26.43 -7.77 0.20
CA ARG A 101 25.92 -7.93 1.57
C ARG A 101 25.18 -9.25 1.84
N ARG A 102 24.75 -9.95 0.79
CA ARG A 102 24.00 -11.22 0.89
C ARG A 102 24.87 -12.47 0.69
N ALA A 103 26.13 -12.29 0.28
CA ALA A 103 27.13 -13.35 0.17
C ALA A 103 27.86 -13.53 1.50
#